data_AF-A0A1H3M6N2-F1
#
_entry.id   AF-A0A1H3M6N2-F1
#
_cell.length_a   1.000
_cell.length_b   1.000
_cell.length_c   1.000
_cell.angle_alpha   90.00
_cell.angle_beta   90.00
_cell.angle_gamma   90.00
#
_symmetry.space_group_name_H-M   'P 1'
#
loop_
_entity.id
_entity.type
_entity.pdbx_description
1 polymer ?
#
loop_
_entity_poly.entity_id
_entity_poly.type
_entity_poly.pdbx_seq_one_letter_code
_entity_poly.pdbx_strand_id
1 'polypeptide(L)'
;MQQSLTTPKTATQFHHDAKQWQQIIRNNVGLYNLLGNFEFGKDVFSHDVRSSWLEQPMGQSWVACGDALLAFDPIAGQGLFNAIYTGMKAAETILSSTEYTHHHADYLTEINQIIKTYENRRYLLYKQEQRWSENPFWQAHQTITKTT
;
A
#
# COMPACT_ATOMS: atom_id res chain seq x y z
N MET A 1 -3.83 19.69 17.16
CA MET A 1 -2.46 19.42 16.67
C MET A 1 -2.51 19.29 15.17
N GLN A 2 -1.88 20.21 14.43
CA GLN A 2 -1.64 20.03 12.99
C GLN A 2 -0.66 18.86 12.84
N GLN A 3 -1.16 17.67 12.56
CA GLN A 3 -0.31 16.57 12.12
C GLN A 3 0.05 16.86 10.66
N SER A 4 1.33 17.20 10.42
CA SER A 4 1.89 17.28 9.09
C SER A 4 1.76 15.93 8.38
N LEU A 5 1.72 15.93 7.05
CA LEU A 5 1.84 14.70 6.25
C LEU A 5 3.00 13.83 6.78
N THR A 6 2.74 12.54 6.97
CA THR A 6 3.78 11.56 7.31
C THR A 6 4.68 11.38 6.09
N THR A 7 5.73 12.19 5.98
CA THR A 7 6.71 12.05 4.90
C THR A 7 7.66 10.88 5.18
N PRO A 8 8.34 10.32 4.16
CA PRO A 8 9.38 9.32 4.38
C PRO A 8 10.45 9.78 5.37
N LYS A 9 10.83 11.08 5.33
CA LYS A 9 11.78 11.67 6.28
C LYS A 9 11.26 11.65 7.71
N THR A 10 9.98 11.96 7.89
CA THR A 10 9.29 11.87 9.19
C THR A 10 9.26 10.41 9.67
N ALA A 11 8.89 9.47 8.81
CA ALA A 11 8.88 8.04 9.13
C ALA A 11 10.25 7.50 9.56
N THR A 12 11.33 7.90 8.85
CA THR A 12 12.71 7.56 9.23
C THR A 12 13.09 8.11 10.61
N GLN A 13 12.56 9.26 11.03
CA GLN A 13 12.83 9.77 12.38
C GLN A 13 12.13 8.91 13.46
N PHE A 14 10.88 8.51 13.22
CA PHE A 14 10.13 7.60 14.11
C PHE A 14 10.80 6.22 14.25
N HIS A 15 11.50 5.78 13.21
CA HIS A 15 12.27 4.53 13.23
C HIS A 15 13.41 4.50 14.24
N HIS A 16 14.11 5.62 14.43
CA HIS A 16 15.30 5.67 15.27
C HIS A 16 14.98 5.90 16.75
N ASP A 17 13.70 6.12 17.10
CA ASP A 17 13.28 6.43 18.46
C ASP A 17 11.91 5.83 18.80
N ALA A 18 11.93 4.62 19.40
CA ALA A 18 10.74 3.91 19.85
C ALA A 18 9.86 4.70 20.84
N LYS A 19 10.41 5.71 21.55
CA LYS A 19 9.63 6.54 22.47
C LYS A 19 8.58 7.39 21.75
N GLN A 20 8.84 7.75 20.49
CA GLN A 20 7.90 8.54 19.70
C GLN A 20 6.61 7.75 19.41
N TRP A 21 6.71 6.44 19.16
CA TRP A 21 5.56 5.57 18.98
C TRP A 21 4.73 5.44 20.26
N GLN A 22 5.39 5.29 21.41
CA GLN A 22 4.70 5.27 22.71
C GLN A 22 3.94 6.58 22.97
N GLN A 23 4.53 7.73 22.60
CA GLN A 23 3.88 9.03 22.73
C GLN A 23 2.66 9.18 21.80
N ILE A 24 2.73 8.67 20.56
CA ILE A 24 1.58 8.66 19.65
C ILE A 24 0.42 7.85 20.24
N ILE A 25 0.66 6.65 20.76
CA ILE A 25 -0.39 5.81 21.36
C ILE A 25 -1.01 6.54 22.55
N ARG A 26 -0.20 7.05 23.49
CA ARG A 26 -0.70 7.73 24.69
C ARG A 26 -1.52 8.98 24.38
N ASN A 27 -1.15 9.72 23.34
CA ASN A 27 -1.86 10.94 22.94
C ASN A 27 -3.11 10.66 22.11
N ASN A 28 -3.26 9.45 21.55
CA ASN A 28 -4.45 9.05 20.81
C ASN A 28 -5.40 8.29 21.75
N VAL A 29 -6.46 8.96 22.20
CA VAL A 29 -7.44 8.42 23.16
C VAL A 29 -8.01 7.06 22.70
N GLY A 30 -8.26 6.88 21.40
CA GLY A 30 -8.77 5.62 20.87
C GLY A 30 -7.76 4.48 20.98
N LEU A 31 -6.51 4.73 20.59
CA LEU A 31 -5.44 3.73 20.69
C LEU A 31 -5.06 3.43 22.13
N TYR A 32 -4.99 4.43 23.00
CA TYR A 32 -4.72 4.21 24.42
C TYR A 32 -5.83 3.42 25.10
N ASN A 33 -7.11 3.69 24.81
CA ASN A 33 -8.21 2.89 25.36
C ASN A 33 -8.16 1.42 24.89
N LEU A 34 -7.66 1.17 23.69
CA LEU A 34 -7.52 -0.19 23.14
C LEU A 34 -6.29 -0.92 23.71
N LEU A 35 -5.15 -0.24 23.81
CA LEU A 35 -3.85 -0.84 24.09
C LEU A 35 -3.40 -0.67 25.55
N GLY A 36 -3.97 0.27 26.30
CA GLY A 36 -3.60 0.60 27.67
C GLY A 36 -2.13 1.00 27.81
N ASN A 37 -1.44 0.43 28.81
CA ASN A 37 -0.01 0.64 29.06
C ASN A 37 0.89 -0.22 28.16
N PHE A 38 0.48 -0.46 26.91
CA PHE A 38 1.31 -1.21 25.96
C PHE A 38 2.66 -0.52 25.74
N GLU A 39 3.74 -1.28 25.90
CA GLU A 39 5.09 -0.84 25.59
C GLU A 39 5.58 -1.60 24.36
N PHE A 40 5.96 -0.85 23.33
CA PHE A 40 6.64 -1.45 22.18
C PHE A 40 7.94 -2.12 22.60
N GLY A 41 8.20 -3.31 22.05
CA GLY A 41 9.48 -3.98 22.16
C GLY A 41 10.61 -3.18 21.50
N LYS A 42 11.85 -3.63 21.68
CA LYS A 42 13.05 -2.96 21.15
C LYS A 42 13.07 -2.94 19.61
N ASP A 43 12.37 -3.89 18.99
CA ASP A 43 12.38 -4.13 17.54
C ASP A 43 11.06 -3.63 16.90
N VAL A 44 10.88 -2.32 16.85
CA VAL A 44 9.79 -1.70 16.08
C VAL A 44 10.27 -1.46 14.66
N PHE A 45 9.57 -2.06 13.69
CA PHE A 45 9.79 -1.81 12.28
C PHE A 45 8.74 -0.85 11.74
N SER A 46 9.17 -0.01 10.84
CA SER A 46 8.32 0.80 9.98
C SER A 46 8.76 0.53 8.54
N HIS A 47 7.84 0.67 7.60
CA HIS A 47 8.12 0.41 6.21
C HIS A 47 7.42 1.49 5.40
N ASP A 48 8.04 1.87 4.29
CA ASP A 48 7.32 2.63 3.27
C ASP A 48 6.28 1.69 2.65
N VAL A 49 5.01 1.98 2.89
CA VAL A 49 3.88 1.16 2.45
C VAL A 49 3.02 1.91 1.42
N ARG A 50 3.64 2.84 0.68
CA ARG A 50 2.95 3.55 -0.40
C ARG A 50 2.47 2.56 -1.47
N SER A 51 1.38 2.92 -2.13
CA SER A 51 0.97 2.27 -3.37
C SER A 51 2.03 2.47 -4.45
N SER A 52 2.44 1.40 -5.12
CA SER A 52 3.33 1.47 -6.27
C SER A 52 3.17 0.26 -7.18
N TRP A 53 3.49 0.43 -8.46
CA TRP A 53 3.45 -0.67 -9.42
C TRP A 53 4.51 -0.52 -10.50
N LEU A 54 4.89 -1.65 -11.09
CA LEU A 54 5.86 -1.71 -12.19
C LEU A 54 5.17 -1.42 -13.53
N GLU A 55 5.66 -0.45 -14.29
CA GLU A 55 5.08 -0.08 -15.60
C GLU A 55 5.20 -1.20 -16.64
N GLN A 56 6.32 -1.91 -16.62
CA GLN A 56 6.56 -3.09 -17.45
C GLN A 56 6.53 -4.33 -16.56
N PRO A 57 5.42 -5.08 -16.50
CA PRO A 57 5.25 -6.16 -15.53
C PRO A 57 6.01 -7.45 -15.90
N MET A 58 6.63 -7.49 -17.09
CA MET A 58 7.40 -8.62 -17.58
C MET A 58 8.40 -8.18 -18.65
N GLY A 59 9.36 -9.07 -18.94
CA GLY A 59 10.36 -8.90 -19.98
C GLY A 59 10.91 -10.24 -20.44
N GLN A 60 12.00 -10.23 -21.21
CA GLN A 60 12.61 -11.46 -21.70
C GLN A 60 13.05 -12.35 -20.51
N SER A 61 12.41 -13.51 -20.38
CA SER A 61 12.67 -14.51 -19.33
C SER A 61 12.35 -14.09 -17.90
N TRP A 62 11.51 -13.07 -17.68
CA TRP A 62 11.06 -12.71 -16.33
C TRP A 62 9.64 -12.14 -16.33
N VAL A 63 8.93 -12.36 -15.21
CA VAL A 63 7.59 -11.82 -14.93
C VAL A 63 7.58 -11.38 -13.47
N ALA A 64 7.17 -10.15 -13.19
CA ALA A 64 7.02 -9.65 -11.82
C ALA A 64 5.69 -10.13 -11.22
N CYS A 65 5.66 -10.41 -9.92
CA CYS A 65 4.44 -10.74 -9.19
C CYS A 65 4.54 -10.24 -7.73
N GLY A 66 3.41 -10.25 -7.03
CA GLY A 66 3.30 -9.73 -5.66
C GLY A 66 3.79 -8.31 -5.53
N ASP A 67 4.46 -7.99 -4.42
CA ASP A 67 4.91 -6.62 -4.14
C ASP A 67 5.98 -6.12 -5.13
N ALA A 68 6.67 -7.03 -5.82
CA ALA A 68 7.58 -6.66 -6.92
C ALA A 68 6.83 -6.14 -8.16
N LEU A 69 5.53 -6.44 -8.27
CA LEU A 69 4.65 -5.99 -9.34
C LEU A 69 3.70 -4.88 -8.88
N LEU A 70 2.92 -5.13 -7.84
CA LEU A 70 1.89 -4.25 -7.28
C LEU A 70 2.00 -4.25 -5.74
N ALA A 71 2.45 -3.14 -5.17
CA ALA A 71 2.39 -2.90 -3.72
C ALA A 71 1.15 -2.04 -3.41
N PHE A 72 0.31 -2.52 -2.50
CA PHE A 72 -0.91 -1.83 -2.10
C PHE A 72 -0.77 -1.17 -0.73
N ASP A 73 -1.31 0.04 -0.59
CA ASP A 73 -1.63 0.66 0.70
C ASP A 73 -2.35 -0.35 1.64
N PRO A 74 -1.79 -0.64 2.83
CA PRO A 74 -2.32 -1.61 3.78
C PRO A 74 -3.74 -1.31 4.25
N ILE A 75 -4.23 -0.07 4.14
CA ILE A 75 -5.61 0.28 4.50
C ILE A 75 -6.63 -0.57 3.71
N ALA A 76 -6.26 -1.03 2.51
CA ALA A 76 -7.11 -1.82 1.65
C ALA A 76 -7.19 -3.31 2.05
N GLY A 77 -6.31 -3.79 2.94
CA GLY A 77 -6.30 -5.18 3.43
C GLY A 77 -6.10 -6.25 2.33
N GLN A 78 -5.52 -5.88 1.18
CA GLN A 78 -5.50 -6.72 -0.03
C GLN A 78 -4.11 -7.22 -0.44
N GLY A 79 -3.04 -6.86 0.27
CA GLY A 79 -1.66 -7.19 -0.11
C GLY A 79 -1.40 -8.70 -0.27
N LEU A 80 -1.72 -9.50 0.75
CA LEU A 80 -1.49 -10.96 0.70
C LEU A 80 -2.31 -11.63 -0.42
N PHE A 81 -3.59 -11.27 -0.55
CA PHE A 81 -4.45 -11.78 -1.61
C PHE A 81 -3.87 -11.45 -2.99
N ASN A 82 -3.46 -10.19 -3.20
CA ASN A 82 -2.83 -9.75 -4.44
C ASN A 82 -1.54 -10.50 -4.73
N ALA A 83 -0.71 -10.74 -3.72
CA ALA A 83 0.54 -11.48 -3.89
C ALA A 83 0.32 -12.92 -4.36
N ILE A 84 -0.63 -13.62 -3.76
CA ILE A 84 -0.98 -14.98 -4.17
C ILE A 84 -1.56 -14.98 -5.58
N TYR A 85 -2.53 -14.10 -5.85
CA TYR A 85 -3.22 -14.04 -7.15
C TYR A 85 -2.25 -13.73 -8.30
N THR A 86 -1.45 -12.68 -8.15
CA THR A 86 -0.49 -12.28 -9.19
C THR A 86 0.63 -13.31 -9.36
N GLY A 87 1.01 -14.03 -8.31
CA GLY A 87 1.94 -15.16 -8.40
C GLY A 87 1.38 -16.32 -9.22
N MET A 88 0.10 -16.66 -9.02
CA MET A 88 -0.59 -17.66 -9.86
C MET A 88 -0.64 -17.21 -11.32
N LYS A 89 -0.99 -15.94 -11.58
CA LYS A 89 -1.02 -15.39 -12.94
C LYS A 89 0.34 -15.38 -13.61
N ALA A 90 1.40 -15.02 -12.89
CA ALA A 90 2.76 -15.10 -13.42
C ALA A 90 3.15 -16.54 -13.79
N ALA A 91 2.78 -17.54 -12.98
CA ALA A 91 3.01 -18.94 -13.29
C ALA A 91 2.23 -19.41 -14.54
N GLU A 92 0.96 -19.02 -14.67
CA GLU A 92 0.15 -19.30 -15.87
C GLU A 92 0.80 -18.71 -17.14
N THR A 93 1.29 -17.48 -17.06
CA THR A 93 2.01 -16.82 -18.16
C THR A 93 3.30 -17.58 -18.54
N ILE A 94 4.09 -18.00 -17.55
CA ILE A 94 5.33 -18.74 -17.80
C ILE A 94 5.05 -20.10 -18.46
N LEU A 95 4.04 -20.83 -17.98
CA LEU A 95 3.71 -22.17 -18.49
C LEU A 95 3.04 -22.14 -19.87
N SER A 96 2.32 -21.07 -20.20
CA SER A 96 1.66 -20.92 -21.50
C SER A 96 2.59 -20.43 -22.61
N SER A 97 3.81 -19.96 -22.29
CA SER A 97 4.67 -19.34 -23.29
C SER A 97 5.25 -20.35 -24.29
N THR A 98 4.61 -20.50 -25.45
CA THR A 98 5.27 -20.96 -26.69
C THR A 98 5.62 -19.79 -27.61
N GLU A 99 4.91 -18.65 -27.50
CA GLU A 99 5.19 -17.39 -28.20
C GLU A 99 5.03 -16.18 -27.25
N TYR A 100 6.07 -15.34 -27.13
CA TYR A 100 6.20 -14.30 -26.10
C TYR A 100 5.21 -13.11 -26.23
N THR A 101 4.76 -12.77 -27.44
CA THR A 101 4.07 -11.50 -27.73
C THR A 101 2.60 -11.46 -27.33
N HIS A 102 1.84 -12.56 -27.44
CA HIS A 102 0.40 -12.54 -27.16
C HIS A 102 0.10 -12.54 -25.65
N HIS A 103 0.83 -13.33 -24.87
CA HIS A 103 0.64 -13.44 -23.42
C HIS A 103 1.02 -12.16 -22.65
N HIS A 104 1.87 -11.32 -23.24
CA HIS A 104 2.21 -10.01 -22.68
C HIS A 104 1.01 -9.07 -22.62
N ALA A 105 0.18 -9.06 -23.67
CA ALA A 105 -0.99 -8.17 -23.74
C ALA A 105 -2.06 -8.58 -22.72
N ASP A 106 -2.30 -9.90 -22.56
CA ASP A 106 -3.28 -10.42 -21.62
C ASP A 106 -2.87 -10.16 -20.17
N TYR A 107 -1.60 -10.41 -19.83
CA TYR A 107 -1.10 -10.13 -18.49
C TYR A 107 -1.20 -8.64 -18.15
N LEU A 108 -0.76 -7.76 -19.05
CA LEU A 108 -0.85 -6.32 -18.84
C LEU A 108 -2.30 -5.83 -18.68
N THR A 109 -3.22 -6.41 -19.45
CA THR A 109 -4.66 -6.08 -19.35
C THR A 109 -5.22 -6.46 -17.98
N GLU A 110 -4.88 -7.65 -17.49
CA GLU A 110 -5.26 -8.13 -16.16
C GLU A 110 -4.70 -7.22 -15.05
N ILE A 111 -3.41 -6.86 -15.13
CA ILE A 111 -2.76 -5.97 -14.15
C ILE A 111 -3.42 -4.59 -14.12
N ASN A 112 -3.71 -4.01 -15.29
CA ASN A 112 -4.40 -2.72 -15.36
C ASN A 112 -5.80 -2.76 -14.73
N GLN A 113 -6.52 -3.87 -14.89
CA GLN A 113 -7.84 -4.05 -14.28
C GLN A 113 -7.75 -4.19 -12.75
N ILE A 114 -6.72 -4.87 -12.24
CA ILE A 114 -6.43 -4.93 -10.79
C ILE A 114 -6.15 -3.53 -10.25
N ILE A 115 -5.23 -2.77 -10.88
CA ILE A 115 -4.87 -1.40 -10.45
C ILE A 115 -6.11 -0.51 -10.38
N LYS A 116 -6.94 -0.51 -11.42
CA LYS A 116 -8.17 0.29 -11.48
C LYS A 116 -9.14 -0.06 -10.36
N THR A 117 -9.31 -1.36 -10.10
CA THR A 117 -10.20 -1.84 -9.03
C THR A 117 -9.67 -1.43 -7.65
N TYR A 118 -8.36 -1.59 -7.45
CA TYR A 118 -7.65 -1.21 -6.23
C TYR A 118 -7.75 0.29 -5.93
N GLU A 119 -7.41 1.16 -6.88
CA GLU A 119 -7.43 2.62 -6.70
C GLU A 119 -8.83 3.10 -6.32
N ASN A 120 -9.88 2.60 -6.99
CA ASN A 120 -11.25 2.95 -6.66
C ASN A 120 -11.64 2.51 -5.23
N ARG A 121 -11.27 1.29 -4.82
CA ARG A 121 -11.53 0.79 -3.46
C ARG A 121 -10.79 1.61 -2.41
N ARG A 122 -9.52 1.91 -2.63
CA ARG A 122 -8.69 2.71 -1.73
C ARG A 122 -9.29 4.11 -1.55
N TYR A 123 -9.67 4.76 -2.64
CA TYR A 123 -10.33 6.06 -2.61
C TYR A 123 -11.61 6.01 -1.77
N LEU A 124 -12.47 5.02 -2.00
CA LEU A 124 -13.73 4.87 -1.24
C LEU A 124 -13.48 4.63 0.26
N LEU A 125 -12.46 3.84 0.63
CA LEU A 125 -12.08 3.62 2.02
C LEU A 125 -11.66 4.92 2.71
N TYR A 126 -10.75 5.69 2.10
CA TYR A 126 -10.33 6.98 2.68
C TYR A 126 -11.47 7.98 2.76
N LYS A 127 -12.37 8.00 1.77
CA LYS A 127 -13.53 8.88 1.74
C LYS A 127 -14.56 8.59 2.83
N GLN A 128 -14.65 7.37 3.34
CA GLN A 128 -15.60 7.04 4.41
C GLN A 128 -15.30 7.76 5.72
N GLU A 129 -14.04 8.15 5.95
CA GLU A 129 -13.66 8.85 7.16
C GLU A 129 -14.05 10.34 7.12
N GLN A 130 -14.84 10.79 8.09
CA GLN A 130 -15.36 12.16 8.13
C GLN A 130 -15.00 12.90 9.43
N ARG A 131 -14.45 12.21 10.44
CA ARG A 131 -14.11 12.80 11.75
C ARG A 131 -12.91 13.74 11.67
N TRP A 132 -12.07 13.61 10.64
CA TRP A 132 -10.82 14.35 10.49
C TRP A 132 -10.73 15.12 9.17
N SER A 133 -11.83 15.75 8.74
CA SER A 133 -11.91 16.50 7.46
C SER A 133 -10.86 17.61 7.31
N GLU A 134 -10.45 18.23 8.42
CA GLU A 134 -9.47 19.33 8.44
C GLU A 134 -8.01 18.86 8.51
N ASN A 135 -7.77 17.55 8.54
CA ASN A 135 -6.43 17.00 8.64
C ASN A 135 -5.79 16.86 7.23
N PRO A 136 -4.58 17.42 6.99
CA PRO A 136 -3.93 17.37 5.68
C PRO A 136 -3.72 15.97 5.10
N PHE A 137 -3.46 14.97 5.95
CA PHE A 137 -3.33 13.57 5.51
C PHE A 137 -4.64 13.08 4.89
N TRP A 138 -5.75 13.22 5.62
CA TRP A 138 -7.06 12.76 5.15
C TRP A 138 -7.50 13.52 3.89
N GLN A 139 -7.31 14.84 3.84
CA GLN A 139 -7.61 15.63 2.65
C GLN A 139 -6.83 15.15 1.42
N ALA A 140 -5.53 14.87 1.58
CA ALA A 140 -4.70 14.37 0.48
C ALA A 140 -5.21 13.04 -0.09
N HIS A 141 -5.66 12.13 0.78
CA HIS A 141 -6.15 10.80 0.37
C HIS A 141 -7.63 10.77 -0.06
N GLN A 142 -8.40 11.82 0.22
CA GLN A 142 -9.82 11.94 -0.14
C GLN A 142 -10.07 12.71 -1.45
N THR A 143 -9.01 13.27 -2.04
CA THR A 143 -9.08 13.92 -3.34
C THR A 143 -8.74 12.93 -4.45
N ILE A 144 -9.48 12.99 -5.56
CA ILE A 144 -9.12 12.23 -6.76
C ILE A 144 -7.99 13.00 -7.43
N THR A 145 -6.75 12.54 -7.28
CA THR A 145 -5.67 13.05 -8.11
C THR A 145 -5.90 12.55 -9.53
N LYS A 146 -6.27 13.45 -10.45
CA LYS A 146 -6.25 13.11 -11.88
C LYS A 146 -4.79 12.95 -12.27
N THR A 147 -4.36 11.72 -12.47
CA THR A 147 -3.06 11.45 -13.10
C THR A 147 -3.17 11.93 -14.54
N THR A 148 -2.49 13.03 -14.85
CA THR A 148 -2.29 13.56 -16.21
C THR A 148 -1.31 12.69 -16.98
#